data_AF-A0A3D2RV34-F1
#
_entry.id   AF-A0A3D2RV34-F1
#
_cell.length_a   1.000
_cell.length_b   1.000
_cell.length_c   1.000
_cell.angle_alpha   90.00
_cell.angle_beta   90.00
_cell.angle_gamma   90.00
#
_symmetry.space_group_name_H-M   'P 1'
#
loop_
_entity.id
_entity.type
_entity.pdbx_description
1 polymer ?
#
loop_
_entity_poly.entity_id
_entity_poly.type
_entity_poly.pdbx_seq_one_letter_code
_entity_poly.pdbx_strand_id
1 'polypeptide(L)' 'MIPFLRLKYLCVCCIIILLLASFIRAQEITIGSKKFSESVVLGEITAHLLRKNAVTVEHKQRMGGTIIVWEAL' A
#
# COMPACT_ATOMS: atom_id res chain seq x y z
N MET A 1 -46.99 8.83 -1.16
CA MET A 1 -46.33 7.74 -0.39
C MET A 1 -45.10 7.13 -1.08
N ILE A 2 -44.96 7.25 -2.40
CA ILE A 2 -43.85 6.72 -3.21
C ILE A 2 -42.49 7.48 -3.09
N PRO A 3 -42.42 8.81 -2.80
CA PRO A 3 -41.14 9.53 -2.78
C PRO A 3 -40.28 9.23 -1.53
N PHE A 4 -40.92 9.02 -0.37
CA PHE A 4 -40.23 8.65 0.87
C PHE A 4 -39.56 7.27 0.76
N LEU A 5 -40.20 6.35 0.05
CA LEU A 5 -39.67 5.00 -0.17
C LEU A 5 -38.45 5.05 -1.11
N ARG A 6 -38.50 5.87 -2.18
CA ARG A 6 -37.36 6.11 -3.08
C ARG A 6 -36.17 6.76 -2.37
N LEU A 7 -36.41 7.73 -1.48
CA LEU A 7 -35.36 8.38 -0.70
C LEU A 7 -34.66 7.39 0.24
N LYS A 8 -35.42 6.48 0.88
CA LYS A 8 -34.86 5.47 1.77
C LYS A 8 -33.95 4.48 1.04
N TYR A 9 -34.34 4.01 -0.16
CA TYR A 9 -33.48 3.16 -0.98
C TYR A 9 -32.22 3.87 -1.46
N LEU A 10 -32.31 5.16 -1.79
CA LEU A 10 -31.14 5.97 -2.17
C LEU A 10 -30.14 6.08 -1.02
N CYS A 11 -30.60 6.36 0.20
CA CYS A 11 -29.74 6.43 1.38
C CYS A 11 -29.06 5.08 1.67
N VAL A 12 -29.80 3.97 1.57
CA VAL A 12 -29.23 2.62 1.75
C VAL A 12 -28.18 2.33 0.69
N CYS A 13 -28.42 2.69 -0.57
CA CYS A 13 -27.46 2.50 -1.65
C CYS A 13 -26.19 3.33 -1.43
N CYS A 14 -26.32 4.60 -1.01
CA CYS A 14 -25.18 5.46 -0.65
C CYS A 14 -24.36 4.89 0.49
N ILE A 15 -25.01 4.37 1.54
CA ILE A 15 -24.32 3.73 2.67
C ILE A 15 -23.55 2.48 2.20
N ILE A 16 -24.16 1.65 1.35
CA ILE A 16 -23.50 0.46 0.79
C ILE A 16 -22.28 0.85 -0.05
N ILE A 17 -22.40 1.88 -0.89
CA ILE A 17 -21.27 2.37 -1.72
C ILE A 17 -20.12 2.89 -0.83
N LEU A 18 -20.44 3.64 0.23
CA LEU A 18 -19.43 4.15 1.16
C LEU A 18 -18.71 3.01 1.91
N LEU A 19 -19.45 1.98 2.33
CA LEU A 19 -18.87 0.80 3.00
C LEU A 19 -17.97 -0.02 2.05
N LEU A 20 -18.32 -0.13 0.78
CA LEU A 20 -17.52 -0.82 -0.23
C LEU A 20 -16.24 -0.03 -0.58
N ALA A 21 -16.30 1.30 -0.61
CA ALA A 21 -15.14 2.15 -0.88
C ALA A 21 -14.04 1.99 0.18
N SER A 22 -14.38 1.70 1.44
CA SER A 22 -13.40 1.45 2.51
C SER A 22 -12.58 0.16 2.35
N PHE A 23 -12.93 -0.72 1.40
CA PHE A 23 -12.18 -1.96 1.17
C PHE A 23 -11.01 -1.80 0.18
N ILE A 24 -10.92 -0.67 -0.52
CA ILE A 24 -9.73 -0.36 -1.33
C ILE A 24 -8.55 -0.11 -0.38
N ARG A 25 -7.65 -1.09 -0.28
CA ARG A 25 -6.35 -0.95 0.37
C ARG A 25 -5.30 -0.60 -0.68
N ALA A 26 -4.47 0.38 -0.38
CA ALA A 26 -3.27 0.64 -1.17
C ALA A 26 -2.36 -0.59 -1.13
N GLN A 27 -1.82 -0.99 -2.28
CA GLN A 27 -0.85 -2.07 -2.36
C GLN A 27 0.43 -1.63 -1.65
N GLU A 28 0.83 -2.39 -0.63
CA GLU A 28 2.08 -2.15 0.08
C GLU A 28 3.26 -2.59 -0.80
N ILE A 29 4.25 -1.71 -0.94
CA ILE A 29 5.48 -1.99 -1.68
C ILE A 29 6.54 -2.49 -0.69
N THR A 30 7.25 -3.57 -1.02
CA THR A 30 8.41 -4.02 -0.25
C THR A 30 9.69 -3.71 -1.01
N ILE A 31 10.66 -3.09 -0.34
CA ILE A 31 12.02 -2.86 -0.85
C ILE A 31 12.96 -3.79 -0.10
N GLY A 32 13.72 -4.62 -0.82
CA GLY A 32 14.79 -5.43 -0.26
C GLY A 32 16.17 -4.77 -0.45
N SER A 33 17.06 -4.89 0.55
CA SER A 33 18.47 -4.51 0.38
C SER A 33 19.44 -5.63 0.74
N LYS A 34 20.57 -5.65 0.01
CA LYS A 34 21.67 -6.58 0.27
C LYS A 34 22.35 -6.24 1.61
N LYS A 35 23.13 -7.17 2.13
CA LYS A 35 23.98 -7.00 3.33
C LYS A 35 25.25 -6.15 3.03
N PHE A 36 25.08 -5.05 2.31
CA PHE A 36 26.10 -4.04 2.04
C PHE A 36 25.55 -2.68 2.46
N SER A 37 26.34 -1.88 3.20
CA SER A 37 25.89 -0.60 3.74
C SER A 37 25.34 0.34 2.67
N GLU A 38 25.98 0.40 1.50
CA GLU A 38 25.51 1.17 0.35
C GLU A 38 24.10 0.76 -0.08
N SER A 39 23.83 -0.54 -0.17
CA SER A 39 22.52 -1.07 -0.58
C SER A 39 21.44 -0.73 0.45
N VAL A 40 21.77 -0.73 1.75
CA VAL A 40 20.83 -0.34 2.81
C VAL A 40 20.48 1.14 2.72
N VAL A 41 21.49 2.00 2.51
CA VAL A 41 21.28 3.45 2.35
C VAL A 41 20.43 3.75 1.12
N LEU A 42 20.71 3.08 -0.02
CA LEU A 42 19.89 3.23 -1.23
C LEU A 42 18.45 2.76 -1.03
N GLY A 43 18.25 1.67 -0.29
CA GLY A 43 16.91 1.19 0.09
C GLY A 43 16.14 2.19 0.95
N GLU A 44 16.81 2.81 1.95
CA GLU A 44 16.21 3.87 2.77
C GLU A 44 15.86 5.13 1.97
N ILE A 45 16.74 5.58 1.07
CA ILE A 45 16.45 6.72 0.19
C ILE A 45 15.20 6.44 -0.65
N THR A 46 15.12 5.24 -1.24
CA THR A 46 13.98 4.82 -2.06
C THR A 46 12.70 4.75 -1.23
N ALA A 47 12.75 4.13 -0.05
CA ALA A 47 11.59 4.06 0.86
C ALA A 47 11.13 5.46 1.29
N HIS A 48 12.06 6.36 1.59
CA HIS A 48 11.75 7.74 1.94
C HIS A 48 11.05 8.49 0.79
N LEU A 49 11.53 8.34 -0.45
CA LEU A 49 10.89 8.93 -1.63
C LEU A 49 9.46 8.38 -1.85
N LEU A 50 9.24 7.09 -1.67
CA LEU A 50 7.90 6.49 -1.79
C LEU A 50 6.96 7.00 -0.69
N ARG A 51 7.39 7.02 0.57
CA ARG A 51 6.59 7.55 1.69
C ARG A 51 6.20 9.01 1.47
N LYS A 52 7.11 9.83 0.92
CA LYS A 52 6.83 11.23 0.55
C LYS A 52 5.70 11.36 -0.47
N ASN A 53 5.49 10.34 -1.32
CA ASN A 53 4.41 10.29 -2.30
C ASN A 53 3.17 9.52 -1.79
N ALA A 54 3.01 9.42 -0.46
CA ALA A 54 1.91 8.71 0.20
C ALA A 54 1.78 7.21 -0.18
N VAL A 55 2.90 6.60 -0.59
CA VAL A 55 2.97 5.16 -0.85
C VAL A 55 3.35 4.42 0.42
N THR A 56 2.57 3.40 0.78
CA THR A 56 2.89 2.48 1.88
C THR A 56 4.06 1.59 1.48
N VAL A 57 5.15 1.62 2.26
CA VAL A 57 6.38 0.87 1.94
C VAL A 57 7.08 0.28 3.15
N GLU A 58 7.42 -1.00 3.05
CA GLU A 58 8.29 -1.74 3.96
C GLU A 58 9.71 -1.83 3.37
N HIS A 59 10.74 -1.55 4.17
CA HIS A 59 12.14 -1.77 3.77
C HIS A 59 12.75 -2.93 4.55
N LYS A 60 12.92 -4.08 3.87
CA LYS A 60 13.59 -5.28 4.38
C LYS A 60 15.09 -5.17 4.19
N GLN A 61 15.77 -4.72 5.24
CA GLN A 61 17.19 -4.43 5.19
C GLN A 61 18.09 -5.66 5.35
N ARG A 62 19.28 -5.62 4.72
CA ARG A 62 20.38 -6.57 4.97
C ARG A 62 20.02 -8.04 4.79
N MET A 63 19.18 -8.35 3.79
CA MET A 63 18.64 -9.70 3.56
C MET A 63 19.68 -10.76 3.20
N GLY A 64 20.83 -10.37 2.63
CA GLY A 64 21.89 -11.30 2.26
C GLY A 64 22.72 -10.81 1.07
N GLY A 65 23.36 -11.75 0.37
CA GLY A 65 24.06 -11.48 -0.88
C GLY A 65 23.10 -11.24 -2.04
N THR A 66 23.64 -11.04 -3.25
CA THR A 66 22.86 -10.77 -4.46
C THR A 66 21.80 -11.84 -4.71
N ILE A 67 22.15 -13.13 -4.59
CA ILE A 67 21.21 -14.22 -4.90
C ILE A 67 19.99 -14.23 -3.96
N ILE A 68 20.17 -13.92 -2.67
CA ILE A 68 19.07 -13.91 -1.70
C ILE A 68 18.07 -12.78 -2.02
N VAL A 69 18.57 -11.61 -2.44
CA VAL A 69 17.70 -10.50 -2.83
C VAL A 69 17.05 -10.77 -4.19
N TRP A 70 17.75 -11.45 -5.11
CA TRP A 70 17.24 -11.81 -6.42
C TRP A 70 16.05 -12.79 -6.34
N GLU A 71 16.17 -13.84 -5.52
CA GLU A 71 15.08 -14.81 -5.30
C GLU A 71 13.86 -14.21 -4.56
N ALA A 72 14.01 -13.01 -3.99
CA ALA A 72 12.94 -12.32 -3.27
C ALA A 72 12.22 -11.23 -4.08
N LEU A 73 12.63 -11.02 -5.34
CA LEU A 73 12.02 -10.09 -6.30
C LEU A 73 10.91 -10.78 -7.11
#